data_AF-A0A1X4ICC3-F1
#
_entry.id   AF-A0A1X4ICC3-F1
#
_cell.length_a   1.000
_cell.length_b   1.000
_cell.length_c   1.000
_cell.angle_alpha   90.00
_cell.angle_beta   90.00
_cell.angle_gamma   90.00
#
_symmetry.space_group_name_H-M   'P 1'
#
loop_
_entity.id
_entity.type
_entity.pdbx_description
1 polymer ?
#
loop_
_entity_poly.entity_id
_entity_poly.type
_entity_poly.pdbx_seq_one_letter_code
_entity_poly.pdbx_strand_id
1 'polypeptide(L)'
;MSEILSYLAAALPADVSAEARLLALQCALRMNAYLHVELRAGLLRSLRINPVQACRELEQARWASMVNGPGAAGVAAELRDATLLAQSPARPDRRRAADWALRTGCPARIGGAEPQLRLSGVYLAARSDPSSGEGLSECDRIIRDCGLRDQGFYGVLSSLTANGVLEGWRICPDSGGVHWTLAPG
;
A
#
# COMPACT_ATOMS: atom_id res chain seq x y z
N MET A 1 4.51 -9.28 -5.31
CA MET A 1 4.18 -8.03 -4.59
C MET A 1 3.94 -6.87 -5.55
N SER A 2 4.83 -6.66 -6.53
CA SER A 2 4.59 -5.64 -7.56
C SER A 2 3.28 -5.84 -8.33
N GLU A 3 2.94 -7.09 -8.70
CA GLU A 3 1.68 -7.40 -9.40
C GLU A 3 0.44 -6.97 -8.64
N ILE A 4 0.28 -7.35 -7.36
CA ILE A 4 -0.91 -6.96 -6.59
C ILE A 4 -1.03 -5.43 -6.43
N LEU A 5 0.09 -4.71 -6.33
CA LEU A 5 0.10 -3.25 -6.29
C LEU A 5 -0.31 -2.64 -7.63
N SER A 6 0.19 -3.18 -8.75
CA SER A 6 -0.22 -2.75 -10.09
C SER A 6 -1.69 -3.06 -10.37
N TYR A 7 -2.18 -4.22 -9.92
CA TYR A 7 -3.60 -4.55 -9.98
C TYR A 7 -4.43 -3.55 -9.18
N LEU A 8 -4.06 -3.26 -7.92
CA LEU A 8 -4.80 -2.31 -7.09
C LEU A 8 -4.81 -0.90 -7.70
N ALA A 9 -3.71 -0.48 -8.30
CA ALA A 9 -3.65 0.80 -8.99
C ALA A 9 -4.58 0.88 -10.21
N ALA A 10 -4.82 -0.24 -10.90
CA ALA A 10 -5.75 -0.33 -12.01
C ALA A 10 -7.21 -0.50 -11.56
N ALA A 11 -7.44 -1.24 -10.46
CA ALA A 11 -8.78 -1.55 -9.96
C ALA A 11 -9.39 -0.43 -9.10
N LEU A 12 -8.56 0.38 -8.45
CA LEU A 12 -9.02 1.47 -7.59
C LEU A 12 -8.99 2.82 -8.33
N PRO A 13 -10.11 3.56 -8.34
CA PRO A 13 -10.16 4.92 -8.87
C PRO A 13 -9.10 5.86 -8.27
N ALA A 14 -8.69 6.87 -9.03
CA ALA A 14 -7.63 7.79 -8.65
C ALA A 14 -7.96 8.65 -7.41
N ASP A 15 -9.25 8.86 -7.14
CA ASP A 15 -9.76 9.58 -5.97
C ASP A 15 -9.75 8.75 -4.68
N VAL A 16 -9.57 7.43 -4.76
CA VAL A 16 -9.42 6.57 -3.57
C VAL A 16 -8.16 6.96 -2.81
N SER A 17 -8.31 7.28 -1.53
CA SER A 17 -7.23 7.75 -0.67
C SER A 17 -6.12 6.70 -0.48
N ALA A 18 -4.93 7.16 -0.10
CA ALA A 18 -3.84 6.27 0.26
C ALA A 18 -4.19 5.33 1.42
N GLU A 19 -5.06 5.76 2.32
CA GLU A 19 -5.53 4.96 3.45
C GLU A 19 -6.44 3.81 2.99
N ALA A 20 -7.42 4.10 2.13
CA ALA A 20 -8.27 3.08 1.52
C ALA A 20 -7.46 2.12 0.63
N ARG A 21 -6.47 2.62 -0.12
CA ARG A 21 -5.53 1.79 -0.90
C ARG A 21 -4.68 0.89 -0.01
N LEU A 22 -4.21 1.38 1.14
CA LEU A 22 -3.48 0.59 2.11
C LEU A 22 -4.37 -0.49 2.74
N LEU A 23 -5.62 -0.16 3.07
CA LEU A 23 -6.61 -1.12 3.53
C LEU A 23 -6.86 -2.20 2.46
N ALA A 24 -7.07 -1.80 1.20
CA ALA A 24 -7.27 -2.71 0.07
C ALA A 24 -6.07 -3.66 -0.13
N LEU A 25 -4.84 -3.15 -0.01
CA LEU A 25 -3.64 -3.98 -0.05
C LEU A 25 -3.64 -5.05 1.05
N GLN A 26 -3.96 -4.67 2.29
CA GLN A 26 -4.02 -5.63 3.40
C GLN A 26 -5.16 -6.63 3.23
N CYS A 27 -6.30 -6.19 2.70
CA CYS A 27 -7.43 -7.05 2.36
C CYS A 27 -7.03 -8.09 1.31
N ALA A 28 -6.46 -7.65 0.19
CA ALA A 28 -6.04 -8.49 -0.91
C ALA A 28 -4.96 -9.53 -0.51
N LEU A 29 -4.05 -9.15 0.40
CA LEU A 29 -3.01 -10.04 0.90
C LEU A 29 -3.48 -10.97 2.04
N ARG A 30 -4.64 -10.73 2.66
CA ARG A 30 -5.17 -11.55 3.76
C ARG A 30 -6.48 -12.25 3.45
N MET A 31 -7.03 -12.07 2.24
CA MET A 31 -8.23 -12.77 1.81
C MET A 31 -8.03 -14.29 1.75
N ASN A 32 -9.11 -15.02 1.97
CA ASN A 32 -9.17 -16.46 1.76
C ASN A 32 -9.52 -16.81 0.30
N ALA A 33 -9.73 -18.09 0.01
CA ALA A 33 -10.07 -18.55 -1.34
C ALA A 33 -11.45 -18.09 -1.84
N TYR A 34 -12.31 -17.62 -0.92
CA TYR A 34 -13.64 -17.12 -1.20
C TYR A 34 -13.69 -15.59 -1.22
N LEU A 35 -12.55 -14.92 -1.37
CA LEU A 35 -12.44 -13.45 -1.37
C LEU A 35 -12.91 -12.79 -0.06
N HIS A 36 -13.07 -13.56 1.02
CA HIS A 36 -13.39 -13.01 2.33
C HIS A 36 -12.13 -12.69 3.11
N VAL A 37 -12.14 -11.57 3.83
CA VAL A 37 -11.06 -11.13 4.69
C VAL A 37 -11.57 -10.63 6.02
N GLU A 38 -10.83 -10.94 7.08
CA GLU A 38 -11.01 -10.40 8.42
C GLU A 38 -9.72 -9.73 8.88
N LEU A 39 -9.78 -8.42 9.12
CA LEU A 39 -8.67 -7.62 9.61
C LEU A 39 -8.95 -7.21 11.04
N ARG A 40 -8.05 -7.54 11.95
CA ARG A 40 -8.17 -7.20 13.38
C ARG A 40 -7.95 -5.72 13.62
N ALA A 41 -8.66 -5.13 14.58
CA ALA A 41 -8.51 -3.72 14.95
C ALA A 41 -7.05 -3.34 15.31
N GLY A 42 -6.27 -4.25 15.90
CA GLY A 42 -4.85 -4.01 16.19
C GLY A 42 -4.00 -3.76 14.93
N LEU A 43 -4.30 -4.47 13.84
CA LEU A 43 -3.64 -4.26 12.54
C LEU A 43 -3.99 -2.87 11.99
N LEU A 44 -5.27 -2.51 12.00
CA LEU A 44 -5.75 -1.22 11.50
C LEU A 44 -5.12 -0.06 12.29
N ARG A 45 -5.02 -0.20 13.62
CA ARG A 45 -4.32 0.76 14.49
C ARG A 45 -2.84 0.85 14.17
N SER A 46 -2.16 -0.27 13.93
CA SER A 46 -0.73 -0.26 13.58
C SER A 46 -0.45 0.47 12.26
N LEU A 47 -1.39 0.38 11.31
CA LEU A 47 -1.34 1.06 10.02
C LEU A 47 -1.92 2.49 10.07
N ARG A 48 -2.48 2.90 11.21
CA ARG A 48 -3.17 4.18 11.45
C ARG A 48 -4.32 4.43 10.46
N ILE A 49 -5.03 3.37 10.11
CA ILE A 49 -6.24 3.43 9.28
C ILE A 49 -7.43 3.76 10.17
N ASN A 50 -8.15 4.83 9.85
CA ASN A 50 -9.54 5.05 10.21
C ASN A 50 -10.47 4.15 9.35
N PRO A 51 -10.94 3.04 9.92
CA PRO A 51 -11.65 2.04 9.14
C PRO A 51 -13.00 2.54 8.62
N VAL A 52 -13.62 3.54 9.25
CA VAL A 52 -14.93 4.06 8.82
C VAL A 52 -14.83 4.70 7.43
N GLN A 53 -13.88 5.62 7.26
CA GLN A 53 -13.73 6.35 6.01
C GLN A 53 -13.13 5.46 4.92
N ALA A 54 -12.09 4.69 5.26
CA ALA A 54 -11.45 3.78 4.30
C ALA A 54 -12.40 2.70 3.76
N CYS A 55 -13.26 2.11 4.62
CA CYS A 55 -14.25 1.14 4.16
C CYS A 55 -15.28 1.78 3.23
N ARG A 56 -15.78 2.98 3.58
CA ARG A 56 -16.74 3.71 2.75
C ARG A 56 -16.20 3.98 1.35
N GLU A 57 -14.95 4.41 1.23
CA GLU A 57 -14.31 4.65 -0.07
C GLU A 57 -14.22 3.37 -0.91
N LEU A 58 -13.86 2.23 -0.29
CA LEU A 58 -13.77 0.95 -1.00
C LEU A 58 -15.13 0.40 -1.42
N GLU A 59 -16.18 0.64 -0.63
CA GLU A 59 -17.56 0.31 -0.98
C GLU A 59 -18.08 1.19 -2.12
N GLN A 60 -17.82 2.50 -2.06
CA GLN A 60 -18.18 3.45 -3.12
C GLN A 60 -17.46 3.14 -4.44
N ALA A 61 -16.20 2.72 -4.36
CA ALA A 61 -15.42 2.22 -5.50
C ALA A 61 -15.89 0.85 -6.01
N ARG A 62 -16.89 0.21 -5.36
CA ARG A 62 -17.39 -1.15 -5.63
C ARG A 62 -16.29 -2.21 -5.63
N TRP A 63 -15.21 -1.97 -4.91
CA TRP A 63 -14.07 -2.88 -4.84
C TRP A 63 -14.28 -3.95 -3.76
N ALA A 64 -14.91 -3.58 -2.65
CA ALA A 64 -15.24 -4.48 -1.55
C ALA A 64 -16.63 -4.19 -0.97
N SER A 65 -17.17 -5.13 -0.19
CA SER A 65 -18.35 -4.92 0.64
C SER A 65 -18.08 -5.36 2.06
N MET A 66 -18.41 -4.49 3.01
CA MET A 66 -18.22 -4.82 4.42
C MET A 66 -19.33 -5.75 4.89
N VAL A 67 -18.93 -6.91 5.42
CA VAL A 67 -19.87 -7.95 5.91
C VAL A 67 -20.47 -7.52 7.24
N ASN A 68 -19.64 -6.91 8.08
CA ASN A 68 -20.04 -6.19 9.27
C ASN A 68 -19.31 -4.86 9.21
N GLY A 69 -20.05 -3.75 9.40
CA GLY A 69 -19.45 -2.42 9.37
C GLY A 69 -18.22 -2.31 10.30
N PRO A 70 -17.32 -1.36 10.06
CA PRO A 70 -16.08 -1.23 10.81
C PRO A 70 -16.37 -1.10 12.32
N GLY A 71 -15.88 -2.05 13.11
CA GLY A 71 -16.23 -2.20 14.52
C GLY A 71 -15.02 -2.37 15.43
N ALA A 72 -15.27 -2.50 16.74
CA ALA A 72 -14.23 -2.65 17.76
C ALA A 72 -13.32 -3.89 17.54
N ALA A 73 -13.87 -4.94 16.93
CA ALA A 73 -13.14 -6.15 16.58
C ALA A 73 -12.25 -5.97 15.33
N GLY A 74 -12.59 -5.02 14.45
CA GLY A 74 -11.90 -4.76 13.19
C GLY A 74 -12.86 -4.64 12.01
N VAL A 75 -12.41 -5.11 10.85
CA VAL A 75 -13.13 -5.03 9.56
C VAL A 75 -13.25 -6.43 8.98
N ALA A 76 -14.47 -6.80 8.56
CA ALA A 76 -14.71 -7.99 7.76
C ALA A 76 -15.29 -7.58 6.41
N ALA A 77 -14.71 -8.08 5.31
CA ALA A 77 -15.08 -7.67 3.97
C ALA A 77 -15.08 -8.85 2.98
N GLU A 78 -15.92 -8.73 1.96
CA GLU A 78 -15.91 -9.55 0.76
C GLU A 78 -15.37 -8.72 -0.41
N LEU A 79 -14.34 -9.24 -1.10
CA LEU A 79 -13.74 -8.57 -2.26
C LEU A 79 -14.50 -8.96 -3.52
N ARG A 80 -14.79 -7.98 -4.38
CA ARG A 80 -15.71 -8.15 -5.51
C ARG A 80 -15.03 -8.62 -6.80
N ASP A 81 -13.71 -8.68 -6.82
CA ASP A 81 -12.95 -9.02 -8.02
C ASP A 81 -12.17 -10.32 -7.84
N ALA A 82 -12.61 -11.36 -8.55
CA ALA A 82 -11.98 -12.68 -8.52
C ALA A 82 -10.59 -12.71 -9.18
N THR A 83 -10.23 -11.73 -10.00
CA THR A 83 -8.89 -11.66 -10.61
C THR A 83 -7.79 -11.52 -9.56
N LEU A 84 -8.12 -11.03 -8.36
CA LEU A 84 -7.25 -11.02 -7.18
C LEU A 84 -6.68 -12.41 -6.85
N LEU A 85 -7.43 -13.49 -7.13
CA LEU A 85 -6.96 -14.85 -6.86
C LEU A 85 -5.78 -15.24 -7.76
N ALA A 86 -5.71 -14.69 -8.97
CA ALA A 86 -4.64 -14.92 -9.93
C ALA A 86 -3.41 -14.01 -9.70
N GLN A 87 -3.55 -12.93 -8.92
CA GLN A 87 -2.45 -11.98 -8.70
C GLN A 87 -1.37 -12.56 -7.78
N SER A 88 -0.10 -12.31 -8.11
CA SER A 88 1.02 -12.63 -7.23
C SER A 88 1.14 -11.61 -6.10
N PRO A 89 1.40 -12.05 -4.86
CA PRO A 89 1.84 -13.40 -4.48
C PRO A 89 0.71 -14.44 -4.46
N ALA A 90 1.06 -15.69 -4.76
CA ALA A 90 0.14 -16.83 -4.66
C ALA A 90 -0.31 -17.04 -3.20
N ARG A 91 -1.44 -17.72 -3.00
CA ARG A 91 -2.06 -17.93 -1.68
C ARG A 91 -1.09 -18.33 -0.54
N PRO A 92 -0.16 -19.29 -0.69
CA PRO A 92 0.75 -19.64 0.41
C PRO A 92 1.66 -18.47 0.81
N ASP A 93 2.06 -17.64 -0.16
CA ASP A 93 2.98 -16.52 0.05
C ASP A 93 2.27 -15.23 0.45
N ARG A 94 0.94 -15.15 0.26
CA ARG A 94 0.16 -13.94 0.57
C ARG A 94 0.33 -13.51 2.01
N ARG A 95 0.23 -14.42 2.99
CA ARG A 95 0.43 -14.08 4.42
C ARG A 95 1.83 -13.51 4.68
N ARG A 96 2.87 -14.14 4.13
CA ARG A 96 4.25 -13.66 4.27
C ARG A 96 4.43 -12.28 3.66
N ALA A 97 3.86 -12.05 2.48
CA ALA A 97 3.87 -10.75 1.82
C ALA A 97 3.06 -9.71 2.61
N ALA A 98 1.94 -10.12 3.21
CA ALA A 98 1.11 -9.29 4.05
C ALA A 98 1.86 -8.84 5.32
N ASP A 99 2.63 -9.72 5.94
CA ASP A 99 3.46 -9.40 7.10
C ASP A 99 4.70 -8.59 6.71
N TRP A 100 5.27 -8.85 5.53
CA TRP A 100 6.32 -8.01 4.97
C TRP A 100 5.81 -6.59 4.72
N ALA A 101 4.66 -6.41 4.08
CA ALA A 101 4.06 -5.09 3.83
C ALA A 101 3.79 -4.35 5.14
N LEU A 102 3.29 -5.06 6.16
CA LEU A 102 3.06 -4.48 7.47
C LEU A 102 4.37 -3.98 8.10
N ARG A 103 5.45 -4.77 8.08
CA ARG A 103 6.74 -4.36 8.65
C ARG A 103 7.38 -3.22 7.86
N THR A 104 7.35 -3.29 6.54
CA THR A 104 7.91 -2.28 5.64
C THR A 104 7.16 -0.96 5.72
N GLY A 105 5.83 -1.00 5.91
CA GLY A 105 5.00 0.19 6.12
C GLY A 105 4.94 0.67 7.57
N CYS A 106 5.43 -0.12 8.53
CA CYS A 106 5.53 0.25 9.95
C CYS A 106 6.94 0.11 10.55
N PRO A 107 8.03 0.58 9.92
CA PRO A 107 9.33 0.62 10.58
C PRO A 107 9.22 1.46 11.86
N ALA A 108 9.93 1.06 12.91
CA ALA A 108 9.98 1.80 14.18
C ALA A 108 10.38 3.28 13.97
N ARG A 109 11.14 3.57 12.90
CA ARG A 109 11.60 4.90 12.50
C ARG A 109 10.50 5.78 11.90
N ILE A 110 9.43 5.19 11.35
CA ILE A 110 8.24 5.88 10.82
C ILE A 110 7.25 6.25 11.97
N GLY A 111 7.74 6.34 13.21
CA GLY A 111 6.92 6.54 14.42
C GLY A 111 6.10 7.82 14.35
N GLY A 112 4.84 7.74 13.91
CA GLY A 112 4.03 8.93 13.65
C GLY A 112 3.37 8.99 12.28
N ALA A 113 3.86 8.24 11.29
CA ALA A 113 3.55 8.62 9.91
C ALA A 113 2.15 8.21 9.43
N GLU A 114 1.64 9.08 8.58
CA GLU A 114 0.36 8.99 7.89
C GLU A 114 0.29 7.76 6.97
N PRO A 115 -0.91 7.18 6.75
CA PRO A 115 -1.10 6.05 5.83
C PRO A 115 -0.44 6.22 4.46
N GLN A 116 -0.37 7.45 3.96
CA GLN A 116 0.30 7.81 2.71
C GLN A 116 1.80 7.49 2.69
N LEU A 117 2.53 7.84 3.76
CA LEU A 117 3.96 7.52 3.88
C LEU A 117 4.17 6.00 3.96
N ARG A 118 3.28 5.29 4.66
CA ARG A 118 3.34 3.83 4.79
C ARG A 118 3.13 3.13 3.45
N LEU A 119 2.07 3.51 2.73
CA LEU A 119 1.78 2.95 1.40
C LEU A 119 2.92 3.24 0.43
N SER A 120 3.44 4.47 0.43
CA SER A 120 4.55 4.86 -0.43
C SER A 120 5.83 4.06 -0.13
N GLY A 121 6.17 3.87 1.15
CA GLY A 121 7.31 3.04 1.55
C GLY A 121 7.16 1.59 1.12
N VAL A 122 5.99 0.98 1.31
CA VAL A 122 5.69 -0.39 0.85
C VAL A 122 5.79 -0.50 -0.67
N TYR A 123 5.26 0.49 -1.39
CA TYR A 123 5.28 0.52 -2.84
C TYR A 123 6.70 0.61 -3.40
N LEU A 124 7.51 1.55 -2.89
CA LEU A 124 8.90 1.71 -3.33
C LEU A 124 9.71 0.45 -3.03
N ALA A 125 9.57 -0.10 -1.82
CA ALA A 125 10.26 -1.33 -1.44
C ALA A 125 9.84 -2.54 -2.29
N ALA A 126 8.59 -2.60 -2.73
CA ALA A 126 8.09 -3.68 -3.58
C ALA A 126 8.54 -3.56 -5.04
N ARG A 127 9.02 -2.38 -5.45
CA ARG A 127 9.54 -2.08 -6.79
C ARG A 127 11.04 -1.81 -6.83
N SER A 128 11.71 -1.98 -5.70
CA SER A 128 13.17 -2.00 -5.65
C SER A 128 13.70 -3.37 -6.04
N ASP A 129 14.88 -3.38 -6.66
CA ASP A 129 15.68 -4.58 -6.82
C ASP A 129 16.07 -5.14 -5.43
N PRO A 130 15.85 -6.44 -5.15
CA PRO A 130 16.15 -7.01 -3.84
C PRO A 130 17.64 -7.01 -3.46
N SER A 131 18.56 -6.91 -4.43
CA SER A 131 20.00 -6.99 -4.19
C SER A 131 20.65 -5.62 -4.02
N SER A 132 20.26 -4.62 -4.82
CA SER A 132 20.79 -3.26 -4.73
C SER A 132 19.90 -2.32 -3.92
N GLY A 133 18.62 -2.65 -3.72
CA GLY A 133 17.64 -1.75 -3.12
C GLY A 133 17.21 -0.61 -4.04
N GLU A 134 17.75 -0.54 -5.25
CA GLU A 134 17.48 0.53 -6.22
C GLU A 134 16.15 0.30 -6.93
N GLY A 135 15.46 1.38 -7.28
CA GLY A 135 14.25 1.32 -8.09
C GLY A 135 14.09 2.55 -8.96
N LEU A 136 13.30 2.38 -10.03
CA LEU A 136 12.99 3.42 -11.01
C LEU A 136 11.53 3.35 -11.41
N SER A 137 10.84 4.49 -11.44
CA SER A 137 9.46 4.60 -11.90
C SER A 137 9.15 6.03 -12.33
N GLU A 138 8.19 6.17 -13.24
CA GLU A 138 7.60 7.47 -13.57
C GLU A 138 6.94 8.10 -12.33
N CYS A 139 7.10 9.41 -12.14
CA CYS A 139 6.54 10.12 -11.00
C CYS A 139 5.01 9.99 -10.94
N ASP A 140 4.35 10.20 -12.08
CA ASP A 140 2.88 10.11 -12.21
C ASP A 140 2.34 8.73 -11.85
N ARG A 141 3.11 7.68 -12.14
CA ARG A 141 2.75 6.31 -11.77
C ARG A 141 2.78 6.13 -10.26
N ILE A 142 3.79 6.66 -9.57
CA ILE A 142 3.84 6.58 -8.10
C ILE A 142 2.71 7.40 -7.48
N ILE A 143 2.48 8.62 -7.99
CA ILE A 143 1.41 9.51 -7.55
C ILE A 143 0.06 8.79 -7.63
N ARG A 144 -0.23 8.18 -8.79
CA ARG A 144 -1.47 7.43 -9.01
C ARG A 144 -1.55 6.18 -8.14
N ASP A 145 -0.54 5.32 -8.18
CA ASP A 145 -0.56 4.00 -7.52
C ASP A 145 -0.68 4.17 -5.99
N CYS A 146 -0.02 5.18 -5.41
CA CYS A 146 -0.07 5.49 -3.98
C CYS A 146 -1.20 6.46 -3.57
N GLY A 147 -2.02 6.95 -4.51
CA GLY A 147 -3.09 7.90 -4.22
C GLY A 147 -2.59 9.22 -3.61
N LEU A 148 -1.45 9.73 -4.09
CA LEU A 148 -0.90 11.02 -3.66
C LEU A 148 -1.72 12.14 -4.32
N ARG A 149 -2.33 13.04 -3.54
CA ARG A 149 -3.04 14.21 -4.08
C ARG A 149 -2.10 15.43 -4.15
N ASP A 150 -2.29 16.23 -5.20
CA ASP A 150 -1.70 17.53 -5.55
C ASP A 150 -0.65 18.13 -4.59
N GLN A 151 0.65 17.85 -4.85
CA GLN A 151 1.86 18.49 -4.29
C GLN A 151 2.61 17.72 -3.17
N GLY A 152 2.12 16.56 -2.75
CA GLY A 152 2.80 15.76 -1.71
C GLY A 152 3.98 14.91 -2.16
N PHE A 153 4.20 14.69 -3.46
CA PHE A 153 5.14 13.66 -3.95
C PHE A 153 6.59 13.84 -3.44
N TYR A 154 7.18 15.00 -3.68
CA TYR A 154 8.54 15.30 -3.21
C TYR A 154 8.63 15.36 -1.68
N GLY A 155 7.58 15.85 -1.01
CA GLY A 155 7.49 15.87 0.45
C GLY A 155 7.43 14.47 1.06
N VAL A 156 6.75 13.54 0.39
CA VAL A 156 6.68 12.12 0.77
C VAL A 156 8.04 11.47 0.62
N LEU A 157 8.75 11.65 -0.51
CA LEU A 157 10.09 11.09 -0.70
C LEU A 157 11.11 11.68 0.29
N SER A 158 11.05 12.99 0.54
CA SER A 158 11.88 13.67 1.53
C SER A 158 11.60 13.14 2.93
N SER A 159 10.32 12.94 3.28
CA SER A 159 9.91 12.36 4.56
C SER A 159 10.38 10.91 4.70
N LEU A 160 10.27 10.10 3.64
CA LEU A 160 10.78 8.73 3.64
C LEU A 160 12.30 8.67 3.83
N THR A 161 13.04 9.63 3.27
CA THR A 161 14.49 9.78 3.49
C THR A 161 14.78 10.19 4.93
N ALA A 162 14.08 11.20 5.46
CA ALA A 162 14.25 11.67 6.83
C ALA A 162 13.93 10.60 7.89
N ASN A 163 12.98 9.71 7.59
CA ASN A 163 12.64 8.57 8.45
C ASN A 163 13.52 7.33 8.21
N GLY A 164 14.56 7.44 7.36
CA GLY A 164 15.52 6.37 7.09
C GLY A 164 14.91 5.16 6.38
N VAL A 165 13.89 5.37 5.55
CA VAL A 165 13.31 4.35 4.66
C VAL A 165 14.05 4.34 3.33
N LEU A 166 14.39 5.53 2.83
CA LEU A 166 15.22 5.73 1.66
C LEU A 166 16.60 6.20 2.11
N GLU A 167 17.64 5.71 1.46
CA GLU A 167 18.98 6.30 1.53
C GLU A 167 19.01 7.60 0.72
N GLY A 168 18.35 7.60 -0.44
CA GLY A 168 18.22 8.78 -1.29
C GLY A 168 17.29 8.57 -2.47
N TRP A 169 16.96 9.68 -3.13
CA TRP A 169 16.18 9.69 -4.37
C TRP A 169 16.63 10.85 -5.26
N ARG A 170 16.44 10.71 -6.57
CA ARG A 170 16.74 11.75 -7.56
C ARG A 170 15.77 11.66 -8.73
N ILE A 171 15.49 12.80 -9.35
CA ILE A 171 14.78 12.83 -10.63
C ILE A 171 15.79 12.60 -11.75
N CYS A 172 15.48 11.65 -12.62
CA CYS A 172 16.26 11.36 -13.81
C CYS A 172 16.02 12.47 -14.85
N PRO A 173 17.04 13.24 -15.22
CA PRO A 173 16.86 14.38 -16.13
C PRO A 173 16.39 13.96 -17.52
N ASP A 174 16.79 12.77 -17.98
CA ASP A 174 16.50 12.31 -19.34
C ASP A 174 15.10 11.71 -19.51
N SER A 175 14.52 11.14 -18.44
CA SER A 175 13.23 10.43 -18.49
C SER A 175 12.12 11.12 -17.69
N GLY A 176 12.45 12.08 -16.82
CA GLY A 176 11.51 12.64 -15.85
C GLY A 176 11.03 11.65 -14.78
N GLY A 177 11.58 10.43 -14.76
CA GLY A 177 11.30 9.43 -13.74
C GLY A 177 12.01 9.72 -12.43
N VAL A 178 11.61 9.03 -11.36
CA VAL A 178 12.31 9.03 -10.08
C VAL A 178 13.11 7.76 -9.91
N HIS A 179 14.38 7.91 -9.58
CA HIS A 179 15.25 6.85 -9.11
C HIS A 179 15.38 6.95 -7.58
N TRP A 180 15.32 5.83 -6.87
CA TRP A 180 15.49 5.77 -5.42
C TRP A 180 16.35 4.59 -5.00
N THR A 181 16.90 4.67 -3.79
CA THR A 181 17.62 3.59 -3.13
C THR A 181 17.06 3.41 -1.73
N LEU A 182 16.68 2.19 -1.36
CA LEU A 182 16.22 1.88 0.00
C LEU A 182 17.38 2.00 0.99
N ALA A 183 17.09 2.46 2.20
CA ALA A 183 18.08 2.38 3.28
C ALA A 183 18.32 0.90 3.64
N PRO A 184 19.57 0.52 3.99
CA PRO A 184 19.85 -0.81 4.50
C PRO A 184 19.06 -1.06 5.79
N GLY A 185 18.36 -2.21 5.82
CA GLY A 185 17.47 -2.62 6.92
C GLY A 185 18.17 -3.06 8.18
#